data_AF-A0A3D1H6P8-F1
#
_entry.id   AF-A0A3D1H6P8-F1
#
_cell.length_a   1.000
_cell.length_b   1.000
_cell.length_c   1.000
_cell.angle_alpha   90.00
_cell.angle_beta   90.00
_cell.angle_gamma   90.00
#
_symmetry.space_group_name_H-M   'P 1'
#
loop_
_entity.id
_entity.type
_entity.pdbx_description
1 polymer ?
#
loop_
_entity_poly.entity_id
_entity_poly.type
_entity_poly.pdbx_seq_one_letter_code
_entity_poly.pdbx_strand_id
1 'polypeptide(L)'
;MSEMNLTLKIWRQKNAADKGKMVDYKVNSISEHMSFLEMMDVLNEQLINSGDDPVAFDHDCREGICGSCSMFINGEAHGPVKGTTTCQLHMRSFKDGDTIYIEPFRANAFP
;
A
#
# COMPACT_ATOMS: atom_id res chain seq x y z
N MET A 1 -15.31 -2.28 -17.47
CA MET A 1 -14.35 -1.68 -16.53
C MET A 1 -13.25 -2.70 -16.31
N SER A 2 -11.99 -2.32 -16.46
CA SER A 2 -10.84 -3.20 -16.20
C SER A 2 -10.66 -3.31 -14.69
N GLU A 3 -10.87 -4.51 -14.18
CA GLU A 3 -10.52 -4.90 -12.81
C GLU A 3 -9.23 -5.72 -12.84
N MET A 4 -8.46 -5.66 -11.75
CA MET A 4 -7.24 -6.45 -11.58
C MET A 4 -7.20 -7.15 -10.23
N ASN A 5 -6.49 -8.27 -10.21
CA ASN A 5 -6.16 -9.04 -9.02
C ASN A 5 -4.66 -8.90 -8.75
N LEU A 6 -4.32 -8.59 -7.51
CA LEU A 6 -2.96 -8.26 -7.10
C LEU A 6 -2.56 -9.11 -5.90
N THR A 7 -1.26 -9.40 -5.83
CA THR A 7 -0.63 -9.92 -4.61
C THR A 7 0.13 -8.78 -3.95
N LEU A 8 -0.24 -8.41 -2.74
CA LEU A 8 0.48 -7.40 -1.96
C LEU A 8 1.40 -8.11 -0.99
N LYS A 9 2.68 -7.76 -1.03
CA LYS A 9 3.65 -8.13 0.00
C LYS A 9 3.88 -6.91 0.85
N ILE A 10 3.40 -6.92 2.08
CA ILE A 10 3.40 -5.76 2.96
C ILE A 10 4.27 -6.04 4.17
N TRP A 11 5.17 -5.12 4.49
CA TRP A 11 5.92 -5.16 5.74
C TRP A 11 4.99 -4.98 6.94
N ARG A 12 5.02 -5.94 7.87
CA ARG A 12 4.23 -5.95 9.09
C ARG A 12 5.14 -6.09 10.30
N GLN A 13 4.91 -5.24 11.28
CA GLN A 13 5.56 -5.30 12.58
C GLN A 13 4.53 -4.89 13.63
N LYS A 14 4.35 -5.70 14.67
CA LYS A 14 3.32 -5.48 15.68
C LYS A 14 3.68 -4.34 16.65
N ASN A 15 4.96 -4.20 16.99
CA ASN A 15 5.48 -3.12 17.83
C ASN A 15 7.02 -3.02 17.69
N ALA A 16 7.62 -2.02 18.35
CA ALA A 16 9.05 -1.75 18.28
C ALA A 16 9.97 -2.87 18.80
N ALA A 17 9.45 -3.82 19.59
CA ALA A 17 10.23 -4.97 20.10
C ALA A 17 10.15 -6.20 19.18
N ASP A 18 9.16 -6.27 18.30
CA ASP A 18 8.97 -7.39 17.38
C ASP A 18 9.80 -7.23 16.12
N LYS A 19 10.30 -8.35 15.57
CA LYS A 19 10.95 -8.34 14.25
C LYS A 19 9.87 -8.19 13.17
N GLY A 20 10.06 -7.21 12.28
CA GLY A 20 9.19 -7.06 11.13
C GLY A 20 9.36 -8.20 10.12
N LYS A 21 8.33 -8.43 9.31
CA LYS A 21 8.32 -9.45 8.26
C LYS A 21 7.43 -9.02 7.10
N MET A 22 7.69 -9.55 5.92
CA MET A 22 6.77 -9.44 4.79
C MET A 22 5.60 -10.41 4.98
N VAL A 23 4.38 -9.93 4.76
CA VAL A 23 3.15 -10.73 4.77
C VAL A 23 2.45 -10.58 3.43
N ASP A 24 1.97 -11.69 2.90
CA ASP A 24 1.34 -11.76 1.58
C ASP A 24 -0.18 -11.65 1.73
N TYR A 25 -0.80 -10.77 0.95
CA TYR A 25 -2.24 -10.58 0.85
C TYR A 25 -2.69 -10.66 -0.60
N LYS A 26 -3.89 -11.21 -0.83
CA LYS A 26 -4.54 -11.18 -2.14
C LYS A 26 -5.68 -10.19 -2.10
N VAL A 27 -5.66 -9.24 -3.04
CA VAL A 27 -6.75 -8.29 -3.26
C VAL A 27 -7.24 -8.46 -4.68
N ASN A 28 -8.54 -8.63 -4.82
CA ASN A 28 -9.21 -8.91 -6.07
C ASN A 28 -10.14 -7.76 -6.44
N SER A 29 -10.53 -7.68 -7.72
CA SER A 29 -11.49 -6.69 -8.22
C SER A 29 -11.08 -5.24 -7.96
N ILE A 30 -9.78 -4.95 -8.04
CA ILE A 30 -9.26 -3.58 -7.91
C ILE A 30 -9.48 -2.85 -9.24
N SER A 31 -10.17 -1.72 -9.19
CA SER A 31 -10.37 -0.86 -10.36
C SER A 31 -9.10 -0.10 -10.70
N GLU A 32 -8.75 -0.01 -11.98
CA GLU A 32 -7.62 0.79 -12.46
C GLU A 32 -7.72 2.29 -12.10
N HIS A 33 -8.94 2.77 -11.82
CA HIS A 33 -9.23 4.15 -11.45
C HIS A 33 -9.06 4.42 -9.95
N MET A 34 -8.95 3.39 -9.11
CA MET A 34 -8.63 3.58 -7.70
C MET A 34 -7.23 4.18 -7.56
N SER A 35 -7.08 5.04 -6.57
CA SER A 35 -5.79 5.39 -6.00
C SER A 35 -5.19 4.20 -5.25
N PHE A 36 -3.88 4.26 -5.01
CA PHE A 36 -3.17 3.27 -4.24
C PHE A 36 -3.71 3.17 -2.81
N LEU A 37 -4.08 4.31 -2.20
CA LEU A 37 -4.64 4.31 -0.85
C LEU A 37 -6.05 3.72 -0.80
N GLU A 38 -6.88 3.93 -1.83
CA GLU A 38 -8.18 3.25 -1.91
C GLU A 38 -8.02 1.72 -2.05
N MET A 39 -7.02 1.26 -2.79
CA MET A 39 -6.68 -0.17 -2.85
C MET A 39 -6.25 -0.71 -1.47
N MET A 40 -5.49 0.08 -0.70
CA MET A 40 -5.14 -0.25 0.69
C MET A 40 -6.35 -0.24 1.62
N ASP A 41 -7.31 0.67 1.40
CA ASP A 41 -8.58 0.70 2.15
C ASP A 41 -9.39 -0.58 1.89
N VAL A 42 -9.47 -1.05 0.63
CA VAL A 42 -10.12 -2.33 0.28
C VAL A 42 -9.46 -3.51 1.01
N LEU A 43 -8.12 -3.56 1.07
CA LEU A 43 -7.43 -4.58 1.85
C LEU A 43 -7.80 -4.48 3.34
N ASN A 44 -7.79 -3.27 3.90
CA ASN A 44 -8.10 -3.08 5.32
C ASN A 44 -9.52 -3.50 5.66
N GLU A 45 -10.50 -3.22 4.80
CA GLU A 45 -11.87 -3.72 4.96
C GLU A 45 -11.92 -5.26 4.95
N GLN A 46 -11.16 -5.93 4.08
CA GLN A 46 -11.07 -7.39 4.06
C GLN A 46 -10.47 -7.96 5.36
N LEU A 47 -9.41 -7.34 5.88
CA LEU A 47 -8.78 -7.75 7.14
C LEU A 47 -9.73 -7.57 8.32
N ILE A 48 -10.37 -6.41 8.41
CA ILE A 48 -11.36 -6.12 9.47
C ILE A 48 -12.50 -7.15 9.44
N ASN A 49 -13.04 -7.45 8.24
CA ASN A 49 -14.13 -8.42 8.09
C ASN A 49 -13.73 -9.86 8.39
N SER A 50 -12.44 -10.21 8.30
CA SER A 50 -11.92 -11.52 8.68
C SER A 50 -11.46 -11.60 10.15
N GLY A 51 -11.52 -10.50 10.88
CA GLY A 51 -11.10 -10.40 12.28
C GLY A 51 -9.59 -10.17 12.47
N ASP A 52 -8.88 -9.82 11.40
CA ASP A 52 -7.46 -9.50 11.41
C ASP A 52 -7.22 -7.99 11.61
N ASP A 53 -6.02 -7.64 12.10
CA ASP A 53 -5.62 -6.25 12.27
C ASP A 53 -5.38 -5.57 10.91
N PRO A 54 -5.90 -4.35 10.67
CA PRO A 54 -5.64 -3.61 9.43
C PRO A 54 -4.16 -3.24 9.28
N VAL A 55 -3.77 -2.92 8.05
CA VAL A 55 -2.50 -2.30 7.72
C VAL A 55 -2.51 -0.84 8.14
N ALA A 56 -1.62 -0.50 9.08
CA ALA A 56 -1.37 0.87 9.48
C ALA A 56 -0.46 1.56 8.47
N PHE A 57 -0.89 2.71 7.98
CA PHE A 57 -0.10 3.62 7.15
C PHE A 57 -0.60 5.06 7.37
N ASP A 58 0.30 6.01 7.25
CA ASP A 58 -0.03 7.43 7.43
C ASP A 58 -0.73 7.97 6.19
N HIS A 59 -1.81 8.73 6.39
CA HIS A 59 -2.54 9.44 5.35
C HIS A 59 -3.38 10.55 5.97
N ASP A 60 -3.69 11.59 5.18
CA ASP A 60 -4.57 12.68 5.61
C ASP A 60 -5.26 13.34 4.40
N CYS A 61 -4.62 14.32 3.74
CA CYS A 61 -5.27 15.17 2.73
C CYS A 61 -5.76 14.45 1.45
N ARG A 62 -5.22 13.27 1.10
CA ARG A 62 -5.46 12.53 -0.16
C ARG A 62 -5.29 13.31 -1.49
N GLU A 63 -4.74 14.51 -1.45
CA GLU A 63 -4.57 15.40 -2.61
C GLU A 63 -3.09 15.71 -2.93
N GLY A 64 -2.15 15.05 -2.24
CA GLY A 64 -0.71 15.19 -2.48
C GLY A 64 -0.06 16.40 -1.82
N ILE A 65 -0.68 16.97 -0.78
CA ILE A 65 -0.24 18.23 -0.14
C ILE A 65 0.47 18.00 1.20
N CYS A 66 -0.10 17.18 2.10
CA CYS A 66 0.34 17.07 3.49
C CYS A 66 1.70 16.38 3.71
N GLY A 67 2.12 15.53 2.78
CA GLY A 67 3.35 14.73 2.91
C GLY A 67 3.26 13.48 3.80
N SER A 68 2.08 13.12 4.33
CA SER A 68 1.95 11.97 5.27
C SER A 68 1.94 10.60 4.59
N CYS A 69 1.53 10.49 3.31
CA CYS A 69 1.36 9.20 2.62
C CYS A 69 2.66 8.52 2.13
N SER A 70 3.77 8.73 2.83
CA SER A 70 5.08 8.24 2.42
C SER A 70 5.25 6.74 2.71
N MET A 71 5.47 5.98 1.64
CA MET A 71 5.84 4.56 1.69
C MET A 71 6.69 4.20 0.47
N PHE A 72 7.43 3.10 0.58
CA PHE A 72 8.17 2.52 -0.55
C PHE A 72 7.29 1.49 -1.24
N ILE A 73 7.14 1.63 -2.55
CA ILE A 73 6.33 0.74 -3.40
C ILE A 73 7.25 0.19 -4.49
N ASN A 74 7.43 -1.14 -4.51
CA ASN A 74 8.38 -1.84 -5.40
C ASN A 74 9.81 -1.27 -5.33
N GLY A 75 10.25 -0.87 -4.14
CA GLY A 75 11.60 -0.33 -3.92
C GLY A 75 11.79 1.15 -4.29
N GLU A 76 10.73 1.84 -4.75
CA GLU A 76 10.75 3.27 -5.07
C GLU A 76 9.87 4.06 -4.10
N ALA A 77 10.35 5.22 -3.65
CA ALA A 77 9.57 6.11 -2.81
C ALA A 77 8.35 6.63 -3.58
N HIS A 78 7.15 6.42 -3.03
CA HIS A 78 5.86 6.73 -3.65
C HIS A 78 5.54 5.95 -4.94
N GLY A 79 6.34 4.93 -5.28
CA GLY A 79 6.09 4.04 -6.41
C GLY A 79 6.63 4.51 -7.75
N PRO A 80 6.24 3.83 -8.86
CA PRO A 80 6.96 3.87 -10.13
C PRO A 80 6.75 5.15 -10.96
N VAL A 81 5.86 6.05 -10.53
CA VAL A 81 5.51 7.26 -11.27
C VAL A 81 6.24 8.46 -10.67
N LYS A 82 7.20 9.00 -11.42
CA LYS A 82 7.97 10.17 -10.97
C LYS A 82 7.08 11.39 -10.73
N GLY A 83 7.38 12.14 -9.67
CA GLY A 83 6.66 13.36 -9.32
C GLY A 83 5.23 13.12 -8.82
N THR A 84 4.90 11.90 -8.41
CA THR A 84 3.59 11.51 -7.90
C THR A 84 3.69 11.12 -6.43
N THR A 85 2.69 11.51 -5.64
CA THR A 85 2.55 11.06 -4.24
C THR A 85 1.76 9.76 -4.19
N THR A 86 1.94 8.94 -3.14
CA THR A 86 1.22 7.66 -3.03
C THR A 86 -0.30 7.82 -3.13
N CYS A 87 -0.88 8.88 -2.54
CA CYS A 87 -2.31 9.13 -2.63
C CYS A 87 -2.79 9.52 -4.04
N GLN A 88 -1.90 9.95 -4.92
CA GLN A 88 -2.20 10.26 -6.32
C GLN A 88 -1.75 9.17 -7.29
N LEU A 89 -1.02 8.15 -6.81
CA LEU A 89 -0.67 6.97 -7.58
C LEU A 89 -1.94 6.18 -7.85
N HIS A 90 -2.26 5.93 -9.12
CA HIS A 90 -3.45 5.17 -9.50
C HIS A 90 -3.09 3.73 -9.85
N MET A 91 -4.04 2.82 -9.66
CA MET A 91 -3.84 1.39 -9.89
C MET A 91 -3.60 1.03 -11.37
N ARG A 92 -4.01 1.89 -12.32
CA ARG A 92 -3.63 1.80 -13.74
C ARG A 92 -2.11 1.81 -14.01
N SER A 93 -1.29 2.16 -13.02
CA SER A 93 0.17 2.06 -13.10
C SER A 93 0.70 0.63 -12.90
N PHE A 94 -0.17 -0.32 -12.55
CA PHE A 94 0.14 -1.73 -12.33
C PHE A 94 -0.66 -2.62 -13.30
N LYS A 95 -0.32 -3.91 -13.36
CA LYS A 95 -0.96 -4.91 -14.23
C LYS A 95 -1.70 -5.97 -13.42
N ASP A 96 -2.71 -6.58 -14.04
CA ASP A 96 -3.37 -7.75 -13.48
C ASP A 96 -2.37 -8.89 -13.24
N GLY A 97 -2.45 -9.49 -12.06
CA GLY A 97 -1.54 -10.52 -11.57
C GLY A 97 -0.23 -10.01 -10.97
N ASP A 98 0.00 -8.69 -10.91
CA ASP A 98 1.24 -8.14 -10.35
C ASP A 98 1.39 -8.46 -8.86
N THR A 99 2.65 -8.59 -8.45
CA THR A 99 3.04 -8.59 -7.04
C THR A 99 3.63 -7.24 -6.67
N ILE A 100 3.02 -6.56 -5.71
CA ILE A 100 3.43 -5.23 -5.25
C ILE A 100 4.04 -5.35 -3.85
N TYR A 101 5.27 -4.86 -3.71
CA TYR A 101 5.98 -4.79 -2.43
C TYR A 101 5.73 -3.43 -1.79
N ILE A 102 5.29 -3.42 -0.54
CA ILE A 102 4.96 -2.22 0.23
C ILE A 102 5.76 -2.25 1.53
N GLU A 103 6.63 -1.26 1.69
CA GLU A 103 7.56 -1.13 2.82
C GLU A 103 7.44 0.25 3.46
N PRO A 104 7.72 0.39 4.77
CA PRO A 104 7.89 1.70 5.38
C PRO A 104 9.04 2.47 4.72
N PHE A 105 9.08 3.78 4.95
CA PHE A 105 10.19 4.58 4.47
C PHE A 105 11.52 4.13 5.09
N ARG A 106 12.56 3.95 4.27
CA ARG A 106 13.86 3.48 4.76
C ARG A 106 14.61 4.62 5.44
N ALA A 107 14.57 4.67 6.78
CA ALA A 107 15.40 5.54 7.60
C ALA A 107 15.73 4.85 8.93
N ASN A 108 16.77 5.29 9.64
CA ASN A 108 17.17 4.71 10.93
C ASN A 108 16.07 4.77 12.01
N ALA A 109 15.11 5.69 11.87
CA ALA A 109 13.97 5.81 12.79
C ALA A 109 12.82 4.84 12.45
N PHE A 110 12.85 4.23 11.26
CA PHE A 110 11.87 3.26 10.80
C PHE A 110 12.50 1.83 10.82
N PRO A 111 11.68 0.78 10.95
CA PRO A 111 12.13 -0.60 11.12
C PRO A 111 12.85 -1.20 9.91
#